data_AF-A0AAP1RAR0-F1
#
_entry.id   AF-A0AAP1RAR0-F1
#
_cell.length_a   1.000
_cell.length_b   1.000
_cell.length_c   1.000
_cell.angle_alpha   90.00
_cell.angle_beta   90.00
_cell.angle_gamma   90.00
#
_symmetry.space_group_name_H-M   'P 1'
#
loop_
_entity.id
_entity.type
_entity.pdbx_description
1 polymer ?
#
loop_
_entity_poly.entity_id
_entity_poly.type
_entity_poly.pdbx_seq_one_letter_code
_entity_poly.pdbx_strand_id
1 'polypeptide(L)'
;PAGGTVSGVETKQHEAVSITFDIEKETLFLTLLLSRELTKEVSSLDVYVITDGVEEKWTYNPLFRMSRDKSKHYSLAYKPTEQLGVKFGDGSMGMMPPAGCQVRIDVMASLGDYTLAEGQKLEPAGNIAQYVESLEFKTDSIITGGSGMETTEETRNRAQYYVAYDEQVVWGGDYRQFIQNVVHGTSWLNVWGEALQEKITGFDVRNINKIFFCGHKPGVSQSQLKSEILKALENVPNELNKRFEYVDTNEQPFTINFIGIARKNVLIDDAQNAIKAALEDNFGRDSSSFSLLLQSDDDSQQCYAQVKVKDIWRVIESLDMFLSYDITIQNMKDAVYFNDFIYLNVKSSTFSISYP
;
A
#
# COMPACT_ATOMS: atom_id res chain seq x y z
N PRO A 1 22.32 35.67 -5.36
CA PRO A 1 22.44 36.60 -4.20
C PRO A 1 22.60 35.81 -2.90
N ALA A 2 23.48 36.26 -2.01
CA ALA A 2 23.52 35.73 -0.64
C ALA A 2 22.15 36.01 0.03
N GLY A 3 21.54 34.98 0.63
CA GLY A 3 20.22 35.08 1.28
C GLY A 3 19.02 34.67 0.42
N GLY A 4 19.18 33.83 -0.60
CA GLY A 4 18.05 33.24 -1.32
C GLY A 4 17.40 32.09 -0.53
N THR A 5 16.11 32.19 -0.25
CA THR A 5 15.30 31.09 0.31
C THR A 5 14.80 30.20 -0.83
N VAL A 6 15.03 28.89 -0.72
CA VAL A 6 14.48 27.89 -1.64
C VAL A 6 13.44 27.08 -0.87
N SER A 7 12.22 27.01 -1.40
CA SER A 7 11.08 26.28 -0.83
C SER A 7 10.65 25.14 -1.74
N GLY A 8 10.01 24.11 -1.19
CA GLY A 8 9.47 22.98 -1.97
C GLY A 8 10.51 21.93 -2.40
N VAL A 9 11.58 21.77 -1.62
CA VAL A 9 12.56 20.69 -1.84
C VAL A 9 11.94 19.38 -1.33
N GLU A 10 11.89 18.35 -2.18
CA GLU A 10 11.50 17.01 -1.74
C GLU A 10 12.54 16.45 -0.76
N THR A 11 12.07 15.99 0.39
CA THR A 11 12.92 15.41 1.45
C THR A 11 12.52 13.97 1.73
N LYS A 12 13.50 13.12 1.97
CA LYS A 12 13.31 11.72 2.42
C LYS A 12 14.22 11.43 3.59
N GLN A 13 13.75 10.63 4.55
CA GLN A 13 14.57 10.18 5.68
C GLN A 13 15.26 8.86 5.32
N HIS A 14 16.53 8.96 4.94
CA HIS A 14 17.37 7.78 4.75
C HIS A 14 18.81 8.03 5.23
N GLU A 15 19.44 6.97 5.72
CA GLU A 15 20.88 6.87 5.93
C GLU A 15 21.45 5.82 4.99
N ALA A 16 22.48 6.18 4.22
CA ALA A 16 23.14 5.24 3.31
C ALA A 16 24.23 4.48 4.08
N VAL A 17 24.06 3.16 4.23
CA VAL A 17 24.97 2.27 4.94
C VAL A 17 25.50 1.22 3.96
N SER A 18 26.82 1.15 3.78
CA SER A 18 27.47 0.12 2.95
C SER A 18 28.09 -0.96 3.82
N ILE A 19 27.77 -2.22 3.54
CA ILE A 19 28.38 -3.38 4.20
C ILE A 19 29.10 -4.21 3.15
N THR A 20 30.28 -4.70 3.52
CA THR A 20 31.15 -5.42 2.61
C THR A 20 31.45 -6.83 3.15
N PHE A 21 31.41 -7.81 2.27
CA PHE A 21 31.68 -9.22 2.56
C PHE A 21 32.75 -9.74 1.60
N ASP A 22 33.80 -10.36 2.14
CA ASP A 22 34.83 -11.01 1.34
C ASP A 22 34.43 -12.47 1.04
N ILE A 23 34.53 -12.87 -0.22
CA ILE A 23 34.11 -14.20 -0.67
C ILE A 23 35.32 -15.10 -0.81
N GLU A 24 35.58 -15.93 0.20
CA GLU A 24 36.76 -16.82 0.20
C GLU A 24 36.63 -17.98 -0.78
N LYS A 25 35.42 -18.50 -0.98
CA LYS A 25 35.14 -19.65 -1.84
C LYS A 25 33.77 -19.55 -2.49
N GLU A 26 33.67 -20.07 -3.71
CA GLU A 26 32.38 -20.26 -4.37
C GLU A 26 31.54 -21.26 -3.56
N THR A 27 30.36 -20.83 -3.15
CA THR A 27 29.45 -21.63 -2.32
C THR A 27 28.07 -21.61 -2.95
N LEU A 28 27.49 -22.79 -3.15
CA LEU A 28 26.12 -22.95 -3.65
C LEU A 28 25.14 -22.25 -2.71
N PHE A 29 24.25 -21.41 -3.25
CA PHE A 29 23.25 -20.68 -2.48
C PHE A 29 23.82 -19.84 -1.33
N LEU A 30 24.99 -19.23 -1.56
CA LEU A 30 25.59 -18.34 -0.58
C LEU A 30 24.58 -17.29 -0.11
N THR A 31 24.44 -17.15 1.21
CA THR A 31 23.57 -16.16 1.83
C THR A 31 24.39 -15.26 2.74
N LEU A 32 24.43 -13.97 2.42
CA LEU A 32 25.07 -12.94 3.22
C LEU A 32 24.01 -12.26 4.09
N LEU A 33 24.18 -12.28 5.41
CA LEU A 33 23.19 -11.76 6.35
C LEU A 33 23.58 -10.38 6.86
N LEU A 34 22.61 -9.48 6.93
CA LEU A 34 22.73 -8.20 7.61
C LEU A 34 22.65 -8.40 9.13
N SER A 35 23.12 -7.41 9.89
CA SER A 35 22.92 -7.39 11.34
C SER A 35 21.43 -7.24 11.67
N ARG A 36 21.02 -7.71 12.86
CA ARG A 36 19.62 -7.56 13.31
C ARG A 36 19.21 -6.11 13.45
N GLU A 37 20.11 -5.25 13.92
CA GLU A 37 19.81 -3.82 14.08
C GLU A 37 19.60 -3.15 12.72
N LEU A 38 20.49 -3.38 11.75
CA LEU A 38 20.31 -2.79 10.42
C LEU A 38 19.07 -3.33 9.71
N THR A 39 18.75 -4.62 9.91
CA THR A 39 17.55 -5.26 9.31
C THR A 39 16.26 -4.51 9.64
N LYS A 40 16.13 -3.96 10.85
CA LYS A 40 14.92 -3.24 11.29
C LYS A 40 14.69 -1.94 10.54
N GLU A 41 15.75 -1.37 9.97
CA GLU A 41 15.73 -0.05 9.35
C GLU A 41 15.80 -0.13 7.81
N VAL A 42 15.94 -1.33 7.22
CA VAL A 42 16.10 -1.45 5.75
C VAL A 42 14.85 -0.98 5.02
N SER A 43 14.98 0.11 4.26
CA SER A 43 13.96 0.57 3.31
C SER A 43 14.20 0.02 1.90
N SER A 44 15.46 0.00 1.47
CA SER A 44 15.87 -0.61 0.19
C SER A 44 17.32 -1.06 0.26
N LEU A 45 17.72 -1.97 -0.61
CA LEU A 45 19.13 -2.38 -0.74
C LEU A 45 19.50 -2.62 -2.19
N ASP A 46 20.76 -2.35 -2.50
CA ASP A 46 21.41 -2.64 -3.77
C ASP A 46 22.64 -3.52 -3.53
N VAL A 47 22.90 -4.44 -4.47
CA VAL A 47 23.99 -5.42 -4.35
C VAL A 47 24.99 -5.22 -5.48
N TYR A 48 26.25 -5.07 -5.10
CA TYR A 48 27.38 -4.90 -6.00
C TYR A 48 28.39 -6.01 -5.75
N VAL A 49 28.88 -6.63 -6.82
CA VAL A 49 29.96 -7.61 -6.77
C VAL A 49 31.20 -6.99 -7.41
N ILE A 50 32.27 -6.93 -6.63
CA ILE A 50 33.53 -6.30 -6.98
C ILE A 50 34.53 -7.42 -7.27
N THR A 51 34.93 -7.55 -8.52
CA THR A 51 35.92 -8.54 -8.96
C THR A 51 37.09 -7.79 -9.60
N ASP A 52 38.31 -8.00 -9.10
CA ASP A 52 39.52 -7.32 -9.60
C ASP A 52 39.40 -5.78 -9.68
N GLY A 53 38.65 -5.17 -8.74
CA GLY A 53 38.40 -3.73 -8.69
C GLY A 53 37.31 -3.22 -9.64
N VAL A 54 36.68 -4.10 -10.42
CA VAL A 54 35.52 -3.78 -11.26
C VAL A 54 34.25 -4.04 -10.46
N GLU A 55 33.46 -2.99 -10.26
CA GLU A 55 32.18 -3.05 -9.55
C GLU A 55 31.04 -3.32 -10.53
N GLU A 56 30.26 -4.38 -10.26
CA GLU A 56 29.11 -4.75 -11.06
C GLU A 56 27.85 -4.84 -10.20
N LYS A 57 26.82 -4.07 -10.55
CA LYS A 57 25.51 -4.16 -9.91
C LYS A 57 24.79 -5.45 -10.35
N TRP A 58 24.36 -6.24 -9.38
CA TRP A 58 23.54 -7.42 -9.62
C TRP A 58 22.05 -7.06 -9.52
N THR A 59 21.21 -7.82 -10.22
CA THR A 59 19.77 -7.53 -10.32
C THR A 59 18.98 -8.38 -9.34
N TYR A 60 18.04 -7.78 -8.63
CA TYR A 60 17.11 -8.51 -7.78
C TYR A 60 16.18 -9.39 -8.63
N ASN A 61 16.11 -10.68 -8.29
CA ASN A 61 15.21 -11.66 -8.91
C ASN A 61 14.78 -12.67 -7.81
N PRO A 62 13.60 -12.50 -7.19
CA PRO A 62 13.21 -13.21 -5.97
C PRO A 62 13.19 -14.74 -6.14
N LEU A 63 12.86 -15.22 -7.34
CA LEU A 63 12.70 -16.65 -7.64
C LEU A 63 13.76 -17.19 -8.61
N PHE A 64 14.78 -16.40 -8.93
CA PHE A 64 15.76 -16.73 -9.97
C PHE A 64 15.12 -17.14 -11.30
N ARG A 65 13.94 -16.61 -11.63
CA ARG A 65 13.23 -16.97 -12.87
C ARG A 65 14.04 -16.62 -14.08
N MET A 66 14.08 -17.56 -15.03
CA MET A 66 14.86 -17.44 -16.26
C MET A 66 16.35 -17.13 -16.03
N SER A 67 16.85 -17.35 -14.81
CA SER A 67 18.26 -17.20 -14.50
C SER A 67 19.01 -18.42 -15.01
N ARG A 68 20.20 -18.18 -15.55
CA ARG A 68 21.14 -19.21 -15.96
C ARG A 68 22.43 -19.06 -15.17
N ASP A 69 23.38 -19.93 -15.44
CA ASP A 69 24.75 -19.94 -14.90
C ASP A 69 25.46 -18.57 -14.91
N LYS A 70 25.19 -17.73 -15.90
CA LYS A 70 25.81 -16.39 -16.05
C LYS A 70 24.90 -15.23 -15.62
N SER A 71 23.70 -15.49 -15.14
CA SER A 71 22.76 -14.44 -14.72
C SER A 71 23.21 -13.85 -13.39
N LYS A 72 23.57 -12.55 -13.40
CA LYS A 72 23.99 -11.76 -12.24
C LYS A 72 22.79 -11.36 -11.39
N HIS A 73 22.15 -12.36 -10.78
CA HIS A 73 20.92 -12.19 -10.02
C HIS A 73 21.13 -12.53 -8.55
N TYR A 74 20.34 -11.90 -7.68
CA TYR A 74 20.25 -12.25 -6.27
C TYR A 74 18.79 -12.27 -5.81
N SER A 75 18.50 -12.97 -4.73
CA SER A 75 17.22 -12.93 -4.05
C SER A 75 17.39 -12.51 -2.59
N LEU A 76 16.30 -12.08 -1.96
CA LEU A 76 16.30 -11.77 -0.54
C LEU A 76 15.97 -13.02 0.26
N ALA A 77 16.63 -13.18 1.39
CA ALA A 77 16.39 -14.26 2.33
C ALA A 77 16.17 -13.66 3.72
N TYR A 78 15.06 -14.00 4.36
CA TYR A 78 14.81 -13.63 5.74
C TYR A 78 14.96 -14.87 6.63
N LYS A 79 15.82 -14.81 7.64
CA LYS A 79 16.00 -15.92 8.58
C LYS A 79 15.10 -15.75 9.81
N PRO A 80 14.70 -16.86 10.47
CA PRO A 80 13.97 -16.81 11.75
C PRO A 80 14.69 -16.07 12.87
N THR A 81 15.99 -15.76 12.71
CA THR A 81 16.77 -14.92 13.62
C THR A 81 16.52 -13.42 13.42
N GLU A 82 15.51 -13.04 12.63
CA GLU A 82 15.15 -11.67 12.26
C GLU A 82 16.26 -10.94 11.51
N GLN A 83 16.90 -11.65 10.58
CA GLN A 83 17.96 -11.09 9.75
C GLN A 83 17.56 -11.18 8.30
N LEU A 84 17.55 -10.03 7.63
CA LEU A 84 17.50 -9.95 6.19
C LEU A 84 18.88 -10.28 5.63
N GLY A 85 18.90 -10.93 4.48
CA GLY A 85 20.13 -11.25 3.78
C GLY A 85 19.92 -11.34 2.28
N VAL A 86 21.04 -11.36 1.59
CA VAL A 86 21.14 -11.51 0.14
C VAL A 86 21.58 -12.92 -0.17
N LYS A 87 20.78 -13.64 -0.93
CA LYS A 87 21.03 -15.00 -1.39
C LYS A 87 21.41 -14.99 -2.86
N PHE A 88 22.46 -15.71 -3.21
CA PHE A 88 22.92 -15.89 -4.58
C PHE A 88 22.50 -17.25 -5.16
N GLY A 89 22.69 -17.41 -6.47
CA GLY A 89 22.41 -18.65 -7.18
C GLY A 89 23.38 -19.77 -6.80
N ASP A 90 23.22 -20.91 -7.47
CA ASP A 90 24.03 -22.12 -7.30
C ASP A 90 24.92 -22.42 -8.53
N GLY A 91 25.00 -21.50 -9.49
CA GLY A 91 25.69 -21.69 -10.76
C GLY A 91 24.86 -22.39 -11.83
N SER A 92 23.65 -22.86 -11.52
CA SER A 92 22.68 -23.34 -12.50
C SER A 92 21.51 -22.37 -12.65
N MET A 93 20.98 -21.90 -11.52
CA MET A 93 19.86 -20.97 -11.39
C MET A 93 20.35 -19.60 -10.92
N GLY A 94 21.31 -19.02 -11.64
CA GLY A 94 21.96 -17.76 -11.27
C GLY A 94 23.44 -17.95 -10.94
N MET A 95 24.23 -16.93 -11.22
CA MET A 95 25.67 -16.93 -11.02
C MET A 95 26.02 -16.95 -9.52
N MET A 96 27.09 -17.68 -9.18
CA MET A 96 27.71 -17.60 -7.86
C MET A 96 28.75 -16.47 -7.86
N PRO A 97 28.86 -15.67 -6.78
CA PRO A 97 29.96 -14.75 -6.62
C PRO A 97 31.30 -15.51 -6.69
N PRO A 98 32.25 -15.11 -7.56
CA PRO A 98 33.52 -15.81 -7.69
C PRO A 98 34.33 -15.81 -6.41
N ALA A 99 35.18 -16.83 -6.22
CA ALA A 99 36.14 -16.83 -5.12
C ALA A 99 37.15 -15.67 -5.28
N GLY A 100 37.46 -14.99 -4.18
CA GLY A 100 38.35 -13.82 -4.15
C GLY A 100 37.67 -12.50 -4.51
N CYS A 101 36.37 -12.50 -4.83
CA CYS A 101 35.61 -11.26 -5.02
C CYS A 101 35.13 -10.67 -3.68
N GLN A 102 34.65 -9.44 -3.74
CA GLN A 102 34.05 -8.74 -2.62
C GLN A 102 32.62 -8.33 -2.96
N VAL A 103 31.67 -8.64 -2.08
CA VAL A 103 30.27 -8.23 -2.24
C VAL A 103 29.99 -7.04 -1.36
N ARG A 104 29.55 -5.93 -1.95
CA ARG A 104 29.07 -4.74 -1.23
C ARG A 104 27.55 -4.67 -1.30
N ILE A 105 26.91 -4.54 -0.16
CA ILE A 105 25.47 -4.31 -0.03
C ILE A 105 25.30 -2.87 0.45
N ASP A 106 24.71 -2.04 -0.41
CA ASP A 106 24.39 -0.65 -0.11
C ASP A 106 22.93 -0.60 0.35
N VAL A 107 22.73 -0.29 1.63
CA VAL A 107 21.43 -0.26 2.30
C VAL A 107 21.01 1.20 2.50
N MET A 108 19.77 1.51 2.15
CA MET A 108 19.10 2.74 2.58
C MET A 108 18.31 2.42 3.84
N ALA A 109 18.84 2.85 4.99
CA ALA A 109 18.22 2.69 6.30
C ALA A 109 17.24 3.85 6.57
N SER A 110 16.09 3.58 7.17
CA SER A 110 15.09 4.56 7.59
C SER A 110 14.58 4.21 8.98
N LEU A 111 14.25 5.23 9.77
CA LEU A 111 13.75 5.04 11.13
C LEU A 111 12.25 4.69 11.16
N GLY A 112 11.60 4.59 10.00
CA GLY A 112 10.19 4.22 9.89
C GLY A 112 9.27 5.37 10.30
N ASP A 113 8.44 5.15 11.33
CA ASP A 113 7.51 6.15 11.85
C ASP A 113 8.26 7.26 12.60
N TYR A 114 8.52 8.36 11.90
CA TYR A 114 9.22 9.51 12.45
C TYR A 114 8.56 10.82 12.01
N THR A 115 8.32 11.72 12.96
CA THR A 115 7.70 13.02 12.70
C THR A 115 8.70 14.14 12.94
N LEU A 116 8.89 15.00 11.94
CA LEU A 116 9.53 16.30 12.10
C LEU A 116 8.45 17.37 12.30
N ALA A 117 8.58 18.11 13.41
CA ALA A 117 7.65 19.19 13.71
C ALA A 117 7.85 20.36 12.73
N GLU A 118 6.80 21.17 12.54
CA GLU A 118 6.91 22.42 11.80
C GLU A 118 7.94 23.35 12.47
N GLY A 119 8.84 23.90 11.67
CA GLY A 119 9.87 24.80 12.10
C GLY A 119 11.05 24.18 12.85
N GLN A 120 11.17 22.86 12.84
CA GLN A 120 12.33 22.14 13.34
C GLN A 120 13.57 22.48 12.50
N LYS A 121 14.68 22.83 13.16
CA LYS A 121 15.96 23.09 12.52
C LYS A 121 16.66 21.78 12.19
N LEU A 122 17.24 21.69 11.00
CA LEU A 122 18.06 20.58 10.55
C LEU A 122 19.50 21.05 10.37
N GLU A 123 20.46 20.22 10.75
CA GLU A 123 21.88 20.52 10.62
C GLU A 123 22.48 19.80 9.40
N PRO A 124 23.26 20.50 8.56
CA PRO A 124 24.03 19.86 7.49
C PRO A 124 24.95 18.77 8.04
N ALA A 125 24.90 17.58 7.47
CA ALA A 125 25.74 16.43 7.85
C ALA A 125 26.52 15.90 6.64
N GLY A 126 27.50 15.01 6.91
CA GLY A 126 28.29 14.36 5.87
C GLY A 126 29.10 15.34 5.01
N ASN A 127 28.98 15.22 3.69
CA ASN A 127 29.74 16.01 2.71
C ASN A 127 29.38 17.51 2.69
N ILE A 128 28.28 17.91 3.34
CA ILE A 128 27.86 19.31 3.46
C ILE A 128 28.02 19.86 4.88
N ALA A 129 28.60 19.09 5.80
CA ALA A 129 28.77 19.51 7.21
C ALA A 129 29.56 20.82 7.37
N GLN A 130 30.50 21.10 6.46
CA GLN A 130 31.27 22.36 6.46
C GLN A 130 30.42 23.62 6.22
N TYR A 131 29.17 23.48 5.76
CA TYR A 131 28.27 24.59 5.48
C TYR A 131 27.29 24.90 6.61
N VAL A 132 27.45 24.29 7.80
CA VAL A 132 26.60 24.56 8.99
C VAL A 132 26.47 26.06 9.29
N GLU A 133 27.53 26.85 9.13
CA GLU A 133 27.49 28.29 9.39
C GLU A 133 26.92 29.12 8.22
N SER A 134 26.76 28.53 7.04
CA SER A 134 26.35 29.21 5.79
C SER A 134 24.96 28.84 5.30
N LEU A 135 24.40 27.72 5.77
CA LEU A 135 23.11 27.19 5.36
C LEU A 135 22.23 26.93 6.58
N GLU A 136 21.01 27.46 6.55
CA GLU A 136 19.97 27.15 7.54
C GLU A 136 18.88 26.32 6.87
N PHE A 137 18.61 25.14 7.42
CA PHE A 137 17.53 24.26 7.00
C PHE A 137 16.45 24.23 8.07
N LYS A 138 15.20 24.49 7.67
CA LYS A 138 14.04 24.49 8.56
C LYS A 138 12.85 23.84 7.85
N THR A 139 12.09 23.02 8.57
CA THR A 139 10.86 22.44 8.04
C THR A 139 9.77 23.51 7.94
N ASP A 140 9.12 23.59 6.78
CA ASP A 140 8.03 24.55 6.51
C ASP A 140 6.65 23.99 6.91
N SER A 141 6.54 22.68 7.06
CA SER A 141 5.34 21.97 7.50
C SER A 141 5.72 20.77 8.37
N ILE A 142 4.73 20.15 9.00
CA ILE A 142 4.91 18.85 9.65
C ILE A 142 5.24 17.81 8.58
N ILE A 143 6.40 17.16 8.71
CA ILE A 143 6.78 16.02 7.85
C ILE A 143 6.56 14.76 8.68
N THR A 144 5.60 13.95 8.25
CA THR A 144 5.26 12.68 8.90
C THR A 144 5.11 11.61 7.83
N GLY A 145 5.44 10.37 8.17
CA GLY A 145 5.37 9.26 7.23
C GLY A 145 6.24 8.10 7.69
N GLY A 146 6.29 7.06 6.86
CA GLY A 146 6.86 5.78 7.24
C GLY A 146 5.92 4.96 8.11
N SER A 147 6.29 3.71 8.34
CA SER A 147 5.63 2.81 9.26
C SER A 147 6.70 2.07 10.04
N GLY A 148 6.40 1.68 11.28
CA GLY A 148 7.27 0.77 12.01
C GLY A 148 7.48 -0.55 11.26
N MET A 149 8.52 -1.28 11.65
CA MET A 149 8.72 -2.66 11.19
C MET A 149 7.46 -3.48 11.52
N GLU A 150 6.98 -4.26 10.55
CA GLU A 150 5.87 -5.17 10.75
C GLU A 150 6.17 -6.18 11.87
N THR A 151 5.15 -6.56 12.62
CA THR A 151 5.26 -7.63 13.61
C THR A 151 5.37 -9.00 12.91
N THR A 152 5.98 -9.99 13.58
CA THR A 152 6.11 -11.35 13.05
C THR A 152 4.75 -11.96 12.65
N GLU A 153 3.67 -11.65 13.39
CA GLU A 153 2.33 -12.13 13.08
C GLU A 153 1.73 -11.46 11.84
N GLU A 154 1.93 -10.15 11.66
CA GLU A 154 1.52 -9.45 10.43
C GLU A 154 2.28 -9.99 9.22
N THR A 155 3.60 -10.16 9.33
CA THR A 155 4.42 -10.76 8.28
C THR A 155 4.00 -12.20 8.01
N ARG A 156 3.67 -13.00 9.03
CA ARG A 156 3.18 -14.38 8.86
C ARG A 156 1.85 -14.42 8.11
N ASN A 157 0.93 -13.53 8.44
CA ASN A 157 -0.34 -13.42 7.72
C ASN A 157 -0.11 -12.95 6.27
N ARG A 158 0.72 -11.93 6.05
CA ARG A 158 1.06 -11.42 4.71
C ARG A 158 1.82 -12.43 3.85
N ALA A 159 2.70 -13.24 4.44
CA ALA A 159 3.46 -14.26 3.74
C ALA A 159 2.58 -15.38 3.16
N GLN A 160 1.41 -15.65 3.74
CA GLN A 160 0.43 -16.57 3.16
C GLN A 160 -0.08 -16.06 1.80
N TYR A 161 -0.17 -14.74 1.64
CA TYR A 161 -0.61 -14.10 0.40
C TYR A 161 0.52 -13.93 -0.62
N TYR A 162 1.78 -13.75 -0.18
CA TYR A 162 2.91 -13.49 -1.09
C TYR A 162 3.11 -14.57 -2.17
N VAL A 163 2.91 -15.86 -1.84
CA VAL A 163 3.11 -16.96 -2.81
C VAL A 163 2.02 -16.99 -3.89
N ALA A 164 0.82 -16.50 -3.59
CA ALA A 164 -0.27 -16.43 -4.57
C ALA A 164 -0.08 -15.26 -5.56
N TYR A 165 0.52 -14.15 -5.12
CA TYR A 165 0.66 -12.90 -5.87
C TYR A 165 2.11 -12.65 -6.32
N ASP A 166 2.64 -13.60 -7.07
CA ASP A 166 4.01 -13.73 -7.60
C ASP A 166 4.42 -12.62 -8.61
N GLU A 167 4.10 -11.36 -8.31
CA GLU A 167 4.32 -10.16 -9.14
C GLU A 167 3.75 -10.26 -10.58
N GLN A 168 3.09 -11.38 -10.91
CA GLN A 168 2.35 -11.60 -12.13
C GLN A 168 0.93 -11.15 -11.89
N VAL A 169 0.55 -10.09 -12.59
CA VAL A 169 -0.78 -9.53 -12.50
C VAL A 169 -1.67 -10.19 -13.55
N VAL A 170 -2.40 -11.24 -13.15
CA VAL A 170 -3.22 -12.06 -14.06
C VAL A 170 -4.70 -11.92 -13.72
N TRP A 171 -5.05 -12.00 -12.44
CA TRP A 171 -6.43 -12.00 -11.94
C TRP A 171 -6.84 -10.62 -11.39
N GLY A 172 -8.16 -10.41 -11.25
CA GLY A 172 -8.70 -9.15 -10.75
C GLY A 172 -8.20 -8.78 -9.35
N GLY A 173 -8.06 -9.78 -8.47
CA GLY A 173 -7.45 -9.61 -7.15
C GLY A 173 -5.99 -9.14 -7.23
N ASP A 174 -5.20 -9.73 -8.14
CA ASP A 174 -3.79 -9.35 -8.33
C ASP A 174 -3.66 -7.88 -8.75
N TYR A 175 -4.49 -7.42 -9.70
CA TYR A 175 -4.49 -6.02 -10.15
C TYR A 175 -4.86 -5.07 -9.01
N ARG A 176 -5.85 -5.44 -8.18
CA ARG A 176 -6.25 -4.63 -7.03
C ARG A 176 -5.09 -4.50 -6.04
N GLN A 177 -4.46 -5.60 -5.67
CA GLN A 177 -3.35 -5.60 -4.72
C GLN A 177 -2.13 -4.85 -5.26
N PHE A 178 -1.77 -5.08 -6.53
CA PHE A 178 -0.66 -4.38 -7.19
C PHE A 178 -0.86 -2.87 -7.16
N ILE A 179 -2.06 -2.39 -7.54
CA ILE A 179 -2.36 -0.97 -7.53
C ILE A 179 -2.41 -0.41 -6.10
N GLN A 180 -2.91 -1.14 -5.11
CA GLN A 180 -2.87 -0.70 -3.70
C GLN A 180 -1.44 -0.57 -3.15
N ASN A 181 -0.52 -1.41 -3.63
CA ASN A 181 0.90 -1.36 -3.25
C ASN A 181 1.65 -0.20 -3.92
N VAL A 182 1.26 0.22 -5.13
CA VAL A 182 1.93 1.31 -5.86
C VAL A 182 1.26 2.66 -5.62
N VAL A 183 -0.07 2.68 -5.58
CA VAL A 183 -0.91 3.87 -5.38
C VAL A 183 -1.50 3.81 -3.97
N HIS A 184 -0.69 4.25 -3.01
CA HIS A 184 -1.07 4.28 -1.61
C HIS A 184 -2.25 5.22 -1.33
N GLY A 185 -3.02 4.88 -0.29
CA GLY A 185 -4.11 5.72 0.23
C GLY A 185 -5.43 5.63 -0.56
N THR A 186 -5.63 4.58 -1.37
CA THR A 186 -6.92 4.34 -2.04
C THR A 186 -7.95 3.80 -1.04
N SER A 187 -9.09 4.50 -0.89
CA SER A 187 -10.19 4.07 -0.01
C SER A 187 -10.99 2.93 -0.64
N TRP A 188 -11.21 3.01 -1.96
CA TRP A 188 -11.97 2.03 -2.71
C TRP A 188 -11.35 1.81 -4.09
N LEU A 189 -11.24 0.56 -4.52
CA LEU A 189 -10.69 0.20 -5.83
C LEU A 189 -11.34 -1.08 -6.34
N ASN A 190 -11.96 -0.98 -7.51
CA ASN A 190 -12.54 -2.12 -8.21
C ASN A 190 -11.85 -2.38 -9.54
N VAL A 191 -11.70 -3.66 -9.88
CA VAL A 191 -11.06 -4.13 -11.11
C VAL A 191 -11.88 -5.28 -11.67
N TRP A 192 -12.19 -5.23 -12.96
CA TRP A 192 -12.94 -6.29 -13.64
C TRP A 192 -12.53 -6.43 -15.11
N GLY A 193 -12.88 -7.58 -15.70
CA GLY A 193 -12.56 -7.91 -17.08
C GLY A 193 -13.75 -7.88 -18.04
N GLU A 194 -13.47 -8.21 -19.29
CA GLU A 194 -14.41 -8.29 -20.41
C GLU A 194 -15.72 -9.02 -20.07
N ALA A 195 -15.64 -10.29 -19.61
CA ALA A 195 -16.82 -11.10 -19.35
C ALA A 195 -17.79 -10.49 -18.33
N LEU A 196 -17.28 -9.63 -17.45
CA LEU A 196 -18.07 -8.94 -16.43
C LEU A 196 -18.66 -7.64 -16.97
N GLN A 197 -17.87 -6.89 -17.74
CA GLN A 197 -18.36 -5.72 -18.45
C GLN A 197 -19.52 -6.09 -19.38
N GLU A 198 -19.38 -7.17 -20.14
CA GLU A 198 -20.37 -7.61 -21.13
C GLU A 198 -21.67 -8.13 -20.50
N LYS A 199 -21.63 -8.62 -19.25
CA LYS A 199 -22.87 -8.94 -18.52
C LYS A 199 -23.76 -7.72 -18.29
N ILE A 200 -23.16 -6.53 -18.24
CA ILE A 200 -23.87 -5.27 -17.95
C ILE A 200 -24.16 -4.51 -19.25
N THR A 201 -23.17 -4.36 -20.12
CA THR A 201 -23.30 -3.55 -21.35
C THR A 201 -23.76 -4.34 -22.57
N GLY A 202 -23.78 -5.68 -22.50
CA GLY A 202 -23.88 -6.55 -23.65
C GLY A 202 -22.53 -6.78 -24.33
N PHE A 203 -22.51 -7.75 -25.25
CA PHE A 203 -21.31 -8.13 -26.01
C PHE A 203 -20.82 -7.00 -26.90
N ASP A 204 -19.54 -6.62 -26.77
CA ASP A 204 -18.91 -5.59 -27.60
C ASP A 204 -17.45 -5.96 -27.89
N VAL A 205 -17.10 -6.01 -29.17
CA VAL A 205 -15.73 -6.25 -29.67
C VAL A 205 -14.72 -5.27 -29.06
N ARG A 206 -15.16 -4.07 -28.67
CA ARG A 206 -14.31 -3.07 -28.02
C ARG A 206 -13.85 -3.48 -26.62
N ASN A 207 -14.49 -4.45 -25.99
CA ASN A 207 -14.15 -4.94 -24.65
C ASN A 207 -13.07 -6.04 -24.67
N ILE A 208 -12.73 -6.57 -25.85
CA ILE A 208 -11.76 -7.66 -26.00
C ILE A 208 -10.41 -7.26 -25.41
N ASN A 209 -9.87 -8.14 -24.54
CA ASN A 209 -8.60 -7.97 -23.83
C ASN A 209 -8.52 -6.68 -22.99
N LYS A 210 -9.66 -6.07 -22.65
CA LYS A 210 -9.70 -4.91 -21.77
C LYS A 210 -9.89 -5.30 -20.31
N ILE A 211 -9.16 -4.58 -19.47
CA ILE A 211 -9.30 -4.63 -18.02
C ILE A 211 -9.67 -3.23 -17.56
N PHE A 212 -10.75 -3.16 -16.81
CA PHE A 212 -11.37 -1.93 -16.37
C PHE A 212 -11.02 -1.66 -14.91
N PHE A 213 -10.75 -0.40 -14.61
CA PHE A 213 -10.41 0.09 -13.28
C PHE A 213 -11.36 1.20 -12.89
N CYS A 214 -11.75 1.23 -11.62
CA CYS A 214 -12.51 2.32 -11.02
C CYS A 214 -12.10 2.44 -9.55
N GLY A 215 -11.99 3.64 -9.01
CA GLY A 215 -11.59 3.80 -7.62
C GLY A 215 -11.79 5.20 -7.06
N HIS A 216 -11.64 5.30 -5.75
CA HIS A 216 -11.71 6.54 -5.00
C HIS A 216 -10.52 6.67 -4.04
N LYS A 217 -9.91 7.86 -4.02
CA LYS A 217 -8.78 8.24 -3.19
C LYS A 217 -9.08 9.58 -2.51
N PRO A 218 -9.00 9.68 -1.17
CA PRO A 218 -9.26 10.93 -0.45
C PRO A 218 -8.33 12.05 -0.90
N GLY A 219 -8.87 13.25 -1.08
CA GLY A 219 -8.09 14.44 -1.45
C GLY A 219 -7.59 14.49 -2.90
N VAL A 220 -7.91 13.51 -3.75
CA VAL A 220 -7.44 13.41 -5.14
C VAL A 220 -8.63 13.38 -6.11
N SER A 221 -8.51 14.05 -7.27
CA SER A 221 -9.56 13.99 -8.30
C SER A 221 -9.54 12.66 -9.06
N GLN A 222 -10.67 12.27 -9.66
CA GLN A 222 -10.74 11.08 -10.52
C GLN A 222 -9.73 11.12 -11.68
N SER A 223 -9.48 12.31 -12.25
CA SER A 223 -8.49 12.48 -13.32
C SER A 223 -7.06 12.26 -12.87
N GLN A 224 -6.71 12.70 -11.65
CA GLN A 224 -5.39 12.47 -11.05
C GLN A 224 -5.21 10.98 -10.72
N LEU A 225 -6.22 10.36 -10.09
CA LEU A 225 -6.19 8.92 -9.77
C LEU A 225 -6.04 8.06 -11.03
N LYS A 226 -6.77 8.38 -12.09
CA LYS A 226 -6.61 7.74 -13.41
C LYS A 226 -5.17 7.81 -13.90
N SER A 227 -4.53 8.96 -13.79
CA SER A 227 -3.14 9.14 -14.21
C SER A 227 -2.17 8.33 -13.36
N GLU A 228 -2.38 8.26 -12.04
CA GLU A 228 -1.56 7.45 -11.13
C GLU A 228 -1.67 5.95 -11.45
N ILE A 229 -2.89 5.44 -11.64
CA ILE A 229 -3.16 4.03 -11.94
C ILE A 229 -2.58 3.64 -13.30
N LEU A 230 -2.83 4.42 -14.36
CA LEU A 230 -2.33 4.10 -15.69
C LEU A 230 -0.80 4.11 -15.74
N LYS A 231 -0.16 5.06 -15.04
CA LYS A 231 1.30 5.12 -14.92
C LYS A 231 1.87 3.92 -14.17
N ALA A 232 1.20 3.44 -13.12
CA ALA A 232 1.59 2.23 -12.40
C ALA A 232 1.55 0.99 -13.30
N LEU A 233 0.55 0.91 -14.19
CA LEU A 233 0.33 -0.21 -15.10
C LEU A 233 1.32 -0.26 -16.28
N GLU A 234 2.03 0.84 -16.61
CA GLU A 234 3.07 0.84 -17.65
C GLU A 234 4.21 -0.13 -17.35
N ASN A 235 4.46 -0.41 -16.07
CA ASN A 235 5.49 -1.35 -15.63
C ASN A 235 5.04 -2.81 -15.66
N VAL A 236 3.75 -3.08 -15.90
CA VAL A 236 3.22 -4.44 -15.93
C VAL A 236 3.52 -5.08 -17.30
N PRO A 237 4.18 -6.26 -17.36
CA PRO A 237 4.47 -6.93 -18.61
C PRO A 237 3.20 -7.19 -19.45
N ASN A 238 3.19 -6.72 -20.70
CA ASN A 238 2.03 -6.81 -21.59
C ASN A 238 2.22 -7.85 -22.71
N GLU A 239 2.59 -9.08 -22.35
CA GLU A 239 2.81 -10.15 -23.32
C GLU A 239 1.52 -10.63 -24.01
N LEU A 240 0.35 -10.31 -23.44
CA LEU A 240 -0.97 -10.75 -23.90
C LEU A 240 -1.79 -9.66 -24.62
N ASN A 241 -1.17 -8.53 -24.99
CA ASN A 241 -1.85 -7.39 -25.63
C ASN A 241 -3.09 -6.90 -24.84
N LYS A 242 -2.99 -6.92 -23.51
CA LYS A 242 -3.96 -6.36 -22.57
C LYS A 242 -4.07 -4.85 -22.79
N ARG A 243 -5.28 -4.31 -22.62
CA ARG A 243 -5.57 -2.88 -22.69
C ARG A 243 -6.20 -2.45 -21.37
N PHE A 244 -5.68 -1.40 -20.77
CA PHE A 244 -6.19 -0.88 -19.51
C PHE A 244 -7.11 0.32 -19.76
N GLU A 245 -8.28 0.32 -19.16
CA GLU A 245 -9.24 1.41 -19.27
C GLU A 245 -9.70 1.84 -17.87
N TYR A 246 -9.63 3.14 -17.60
CA TYR A 246 -10.17 3.72 -16.38
C TYR A 246 -11.59 4.21 -16.65
N VAL A 247 -12.53 3.75 -15.83
CA VAL A 247 -13.93 4.14 -15.83
C VAL A 247 -14.19 5.03 -14.63
N ASP A 248 -14.84 6.17 -14.85
CA ASP A 248 -15.12 7.12 -13.77
C ASP A 248 -16.11 6.52 -12.76
N THR A 249 -15.87 6.85 -11.48
CA THR A 249 -16.69 6.40 -10.37
C THR A 249 -18.09 7.01 -10.42
N ASN A 250 -19.12 6.16 -10.35
CA ASN A 250 -20.51 6.59 -10.18
C ASN A 250 -20.85 6.63 -8.69
N GLU A 251 -20.69 7.79 -8.08
CA GLU A 251 -21.01 8.00 -6.66
C GLU A 251 -22.51 7.92 -6.40
N GLN A 252 -22.92 7.00 -5.52
CA GLN A 252 -24.31 6.80 -5.09
C GLN A 252 -24.40 6.94 -3.55
N PRO A 253 -24.40 8.17 -3.02
CA PRO A 253 -24.54 8.39 -1.58
C PRO A 253 -25.93 7.99 -1.09
N PHE A 254 -25.99 7.31 0.06
CA PHE A 254 -27.23 7.06 0.79
C PHE A 254 -27.19 7.72 2.17
N THR A 255 -28.36 7.88 2.80
CA THR A 255 -28.50 8.48 4.13
C THR A 255 -29.25 7.54 5.06
N ILE A 256 -29.08 7.75 6.37
CA ILE A 256 -29.83 7.03 7.39
C ILE A 256 -30.58 8.00 8.28
N ASN A 257 -31.68 7.51 8.84
CA ASN A 257 -32.36 8.14 9.97
C ASN A 257 -32.32 7.17 11.15
N PHE A 258 -31.53 7.55 12.15
CA PHE A 258 -31.26 6.80 13.37
C PHE A 258 -32.08 7.36 14.53
N ILE A 259 -32.81 6.49 15.23
CA ILE A 259 -33.55 6.81 16.45
C ILE A 259 -33.06 5.88 17.56
N GLY A 260 -32.48 6.41 18.63
CA GLY A 260 -31.88 5.61 19.69
C GLY A 260 -32.19 6.12 21.10
N ILE A 261 -32.28 5.19 22.05
CA ILE A 261 -32.35 5.46 23.48
C ILE A 261 -30.98 5.19 24.09
N ALA A 262 -30.30 6.23 24.58
CA ALA A 262 -28.98 6.11 25.19
C ALA A 262 -29.06 5.57 26.63
N ARG A 263 -28.01 4.87 27.08
CA ARG A 263 -27.88 4.46 28.48
C ARG A 263 -27.70 5.68 29.40
N LYS A 264 -28.20 5.59 30.64
CA LYS A 264 -28.18 6.71 31.60
C LYS A 264 -26.77 7.20 31.98
N ASN A 265 -25.75 6.36 31.80
CA ASN A 265 -24.35 6.67 32.09
C ASN A 265 -23.61 7.31 30.89
N VAL A 266 -24.28 7.50 29.75
CA VAL A 266 -23.69 8.03 28.52
C VAL A 266 -24.26 9.42 28.25
N LEU A 267 -23.41 10.39 27.93
CA LEU A 267 -23.85 11.71 27.49
C LEU A 267 -24.39 11.64 26.05
N ILE A 268 -25.53 12.31 25.78
CA ILE A 268 -26.16 12.30 24.44
C ILE A 268 -25.21 12.82 23.37
N ASP A 269 -24.47 13.91 23.66
CA ASP A 269 -23.52 14.49 22.72
C ASP A 269 -22.38 13.51 22.38
N ASP A 270 -21.86 12.80 23.39
CA ASP A 270 -20.83 11.78 23.19
C ASP A 270 -21.36 10.59 22.38
N ALA A 271 -22.58 10.13 22.66
CA ALA A 271 -23.22 9.07 21.88
C ALA A 271 -23.43 9.49 20.42
N GLN A 272 -23.85 10.73 20.20
CA GLN A 272 -24.06 11.27 18.86
C GLN A 272 -22.75 11.42 18.08
N ASN A 273 -21.67 11.84 18.73
CA ASN A 273 -20.37 11.95 18.09
C ASN A 273 -19.75 10.57 17.83
N ALA A 274 -19.85 9.65 18.79
CA ALA A 274 -19.33 8.29 18.66
C ALA A 274 -20.01 7.52 17.52
N ILE A 275 -21.34 7.58 17.41
CA ILE A 275 -22.05 6.90 16.31
C ILE A 275 -21.70 7.51 14.95
N LYS A 276 -21.60 8.84 14.85
CA LYS A 276 -21.21 9.51 13.60
C LYS A 276 -19.79 9.13 13.18
N ALA A 277 -18.84 9.17 14.11
CA ALA A 277 -17.46 8.80 13.84
C ALA A 277 -17.35 7.32 13.42
N ALA A 278 -17.98 6.41 14.17
CA ALA A 278 -17.94 4.98 13.85
C ALA A 278 -18.56 4.66 12.48
N LEU A 279 -19.66 5.32 12.11
CA LEU A 279 -20.29 5.15 10.81
C LEU A 279 -19.51 5.80 9.68
N GLU A 280 -18.86 6.95 9.90
CA GLU A 280 -17.99 7.58 8.91
C GLU A 280 -16.72 6.75 8.67
N ASP A 281 -16.09 6.26 9.73
CA ASP A 281 -14.87 5.42 9.65
C ASP A 281 -15.11 4.06 8.99
N ASN A 282 -16.35 3.56 9.01
CA ASN A 282 -16.71 2.26 8.42
C ASN A 282 -17.44 2.36 7.09
N PHE A 283 -18.18 3.43 6.81
CA PHE A 283 -19.04 3.53 5.61
C PHE A 283 -19.00 4.89 4.94
N GLY A 284 -18.25 5.87 5.48
CA GLY A 284 -18.08 7.19 4.90
C GLY A 284 -17.31 7.16 3.60
N ARG A 285 -17.45 8.22 2.80
CA ARG A 285 -16.89 8.31 1.44
C ARG A 285 -15.39 7.98 1.38
N ASP A 286 -14.63 8.42 2.38
CA ASP A 286 -13.17 8.29 2.44
C ASP A 286 -12.71 7.10 3.31
N SER A 287 -13.63 6.25 3.77
CA SER A 287 -13.34 5.11 4.64
C SER A 287 -12.38 4.09 4.01
N SER A 288 -11.41 3.62 4.79
CA SER A 288 -10.50 2.52 4.42
C SER A 288 -11.11 1.13 4.62
N SER A 289 -12.32 1.02 5.18
CA SER A 289 -13.01 -0.28 5.34
C SER A 289 -13.37 -0.90 3.98
N PHE A 290 -13.63 -0.05 2.97
CA PHE A 290 -14.05 -0.48 1.63
C PHE A 290 -12.97 -1.28 0.92
N SER A 291 -11.69 -0.95 1.12
CA SER A 291 -10.59 -1.74 0.59
C SER A 291 -10.49 -3.14 1.21
N LEU A 292 -10.94 -3.33 2.45
CA LEU A 292 -10.92 -4.62 3.16
C LEU A 292 -12.11 -5.52 2.75
N LEU A 293 -13.28 -4.93 2.49
CA LEU A 293 -14.48 -5.67 2.05
C LEU A 293 -14.31 -6.36 0.69
N LEU A 294 -13.33 -5.90 -0.10
CA LEU A 294 -13.02 -6.41 -1.42
C LEU A 294 -11.91 -7.48 -1.42
N GLN A 295 -11.33 -7.83 -0.26
CA GLN A 295 -10.24 -8.81 -0.16
C GLN A 295 -10.71 -10.25 0.13
N SER A 296 -12.01 -10.55 0.12
CA SER A 296 -12.49 -11.91 0.39
C SER A 296 -12.16 -12.87 -0.78
N ASP A 297 -11.47 -13.97 -0.46
CA ASP A 297 -10.86 -14.98 -1.36
C ASP A 297 -11.80 -15.74 -2.34
N ASP A 298 -13.10 -15.44 -2.37
CA ASP A 298 -14.06 -16.16 -3.23
C ASP A 298 -14.37 -15.35 -4.50
N ASP A 299 -13.42 -15.37 -5.45
CA ASP A 299 -13.56 -14.78 -6.80
C ASP A 299 -14.74 -15.37 -7.61
N SER A 300 -15.35 -16.47 -7.15
CA SER A 300 -16.54 -17.06 -7.79
C SER A 300 -17.82 -16.25 -7.55
N GLN A 301 -17.84 -15.43 -6.49
CA GLN A 301 -18.88 -14.46 -6.21
C GLN A 301 -18.24 -13.08 -6.11
N GLN A 302 -17.93 -12.48 -7.27
CA GLN A 302 -17.56 -11.07 -7.30
C GLN A 302 -18.69 -10.23 -6.72
N CYS A 303 -18.50 -9.86 -5.46
CA CYS A 303 -19.41 -9.06 -4.68
C CYS A 303 -19.22 -7.61 -5.11
N TYR A 304 -20.27 -6.96 -5.60
CA TYR A 304 -20.34 -5.52 -5.51
C TYR A 304 -19.99 -5.13 -4.06
N ALA A 305 -19.00 -4.26 -3.86
CA ALA A 305 -18.67 -3.74 -2.54
C ALA A 305 -19.83 -2.85 -2.07
N GLN A 306 -20.89 -3.48 -1.57
CA GLN A 306 -22.09 -2.82 -1.13
C GLN A 306 -22.13 -2.88 0.39
N VAL A 307 -22.33 -1.71 1.01
CA VAL A 307 -22.66 -1.63 2.42
C VAL A 307 -23.92 -2.45 2.66
N LYS A 308 -23.90 -3.43 3.57
CA LYS A 308 -25.12 -4.18 3.91
C LYS A 308 -25.73 -3.59 5.16
N VAL A 309 -27.06 -3.58 5.22
CA VAL A 309 -27.81 -3.11 6.39
C VAL A 309 -27.31 -3.79 7.66
N LYS A 310 -27.13 -5.11 7.64
CA LYS A 310 -26.61 -5.90 8.78
C LYS A 310 -25.28 -5.38 9.34
N ASP A 311 -24.40 -4.84 8.48
CA ASP A 311 -23.07 -4.40 8.89
C ASP A 311 -23.16 -3.04 9.61
N ILE A 312 -24.13 -2.20 9.23
CA ILE A 312 -24.47 -0.96 9.94
C ILE A 312 -24.98 -1.29 11.35
N TRP A 313 -25.90 -2.26 11.47
CA TRP A 313 -26.39 -2.72 12.78
C TRP A 313 -25.23 -3.21 13.66
N ARG A 314 -24.34 -4.05 13.12
CA ARG A 314 -23.18 -4.57 13.87
C ARG A 314 -22.25 -3.48 14.39
N VAL A 315 -21.98 -2.44 13.59
CA VAL A 315 -21.15 -1.31 14.04
C VAL A 315 -21.82 -0.56 15.20
N ILE A 316 -23.13 -0.34 15.12
CA ILE A 316 -23.87 0.34 16.19
C ILE A 316 -23.93 -0.51 17.47
N GLU A 317 -24.12 -1.82 17.35
CA GLU A 317 -24.08 -2.75 18.49
C GLU A 317 -22.73 -2.75 19.19
N SER A 318 -21.63 -2.68 18.43
CA SER A 318 -20.28 -2.68 18.99
C SER A 318 -19.96 -1.47 19.88
N LEU A 319 -20.72 -0.38 19.76
CA LEU A 319 -20.56 0.79 20.63
C LEU A 319 -21.07 0.53 22.05
N ASP A 320 -22.05 -0.37 22.25
CA ASP A 320 -22.68 -0.68 23.55
C ASP A 320 -23.26 0.54 24.31
N MET A 321 -23.59 1.62 23.60
CA MET A 321 -24.07 2.89 24.18
C MET A 321 -25.61 3.01 24.25
N PHE A 322 -26.33 2.17 23.51
CA PHE A 322 -27.79 2.27 23.32
C PHE A 322 -28.54 1.12 23.99
N LEU A 323 -29.70 1.41 24.58
CA LEU A 323 -30.62 0.41 25.15
C LEU A 323 -31.56 -0.15 24.08
N SER A 324 -32.02 0.71 23.18
CA SER A 324 -32.86 0.36 22.03
C SER A 324 -32.59 1.36 20.91
N TYR A 325 -32.64 0.90 19.66
CA TYR A 325 -32.43 1.78 18.52
C TYR A 325 -33.13 1.21 17.29
N ASP A 326 -33.44 2.10 16.35
CA ASP A 326 -34.03 1.78 15.06
C ASP A 326 -33.35 2.59 13.95
N ILE A 327 -33.25 1.98 12.77
CA ILE A 327 -32.52 2.52 11.63
C ILE A 327 -33.39 2.44 10.40
N THR A 328 -33.67 3.60 9.81
CA THR A 328 -34.36 3.70 8.53
C THR A 328 -33.38 4.21 7.47
N ILE A 329 -33.15 3.40 6.43
CA ILE A 329 -32.23 3.74 5.34
C ILE A 329 -33.01 4.46 4.24
N GLN A 330 -32.42 5.53 3.71
CA GLN A 330 -33.00 6.34 2.64
C GLN A 330 -32.06 6.36 1.43
N ASN A 331 -32.64 6.20 0.24
CA ASN A 331 -31.95 6.33 -1.05
C ASN A 331 -30.82 5.33 -1.31
N MET A 332 -30.72 4.26 -0.53
CA MET A 332 -29.79 3.18 -0.81
C MET A 332 -30.27 2.38 -2.03
N LYS A 333 -29.43 2.29 -3.04
CA LYS A 333 -29.66 1.49 -4.24
C LYS A 333 -28.79 0.25 -4.20
N ASP A 334 -29.21 -0.77 -4.95
CA ASP A 334 -28.35 -1.89 -5.26
C ASP A 334 -27.34 -1.48 -6.33
N ALA A 335 -26.11 -1.96 -6.18
CA ALA A 335 -25.08 -1.76 -7.19
C ALA A 335 -25.47 -2.56 -8.44
N VAL A 336 -25.57 -1.85 -9.57
CA VAL A 336 -25.88 -2.45 -10.87
C VAL A 336 -24.64 -2.48 -11.73
N TYR A 337 -23.79 -1.46 -11.60
CA TYR A 337 -22.55 -1.32 -12.34
C TYR A 337 -21.34 -1.54 -11.44
N PHE A 338 -20.24 -2.05 -12.00
CA PHE A 338 -18.98 -2.24 -11.27
C PHE A 338 -18.29 -0.93 -10.89
N ASN A 339 -18.68 0.20 -11.49
CA ASN A 339 -18.24 1.54 -11.12
C ASN A 339 -19.18 2.24 -10.12
N ASP A 340 -20.24 1.59 -9.64
CA ASP A 340 -21.13 2.14 -8.61
C ASP A 340 -20.43 2.14 -7.24
N PHE A 341 -20.18 3.34 -6.70
CA PHE A 341 -19.61 3.52 -5.37
C PHE A 341 -20.69 3.98 -4.40
N ILE A 342 -21.19 3.04 -3.60
CA ILE A 342 -22.27 3.28 -2.63
C ILE A 342 -21.65 3.51 -1.25
N TYR A 343 -21.82 4.72 -0.72
CA TYR A 343 -21.29 5.11 0.59
C TYR A 343 -22.33 5.86 1.42
N LEU A 344 -22.14 5.86 2.74
CA LEU A 344 -22.98 6.57 3.68
C LEU A 344 -22.57 8.04 3.74
N ASN A 345 -23.52 8.96 3.52
CA ASN A 345 -23.32 10.37 3.80
C ASN A 345 -23.80 10.68 5.23
N VAL A 346 -22.88 10.62 6.19
CA VAL A 346 -23.19 10.86 7.62
C VAL A 346 -23.61 12.31 7.85
N LYS A 347 -23.04 13.28 7.13
CA LYS A 347 -23.34 14.71 7.28
C LYS A 347 -24.80 15.03 6.94
N SER A 348 -25.35 14.36 5.93
CA SER A 348 -26.75 14.52 5.51
C SER A 348 -27.71 13.56 6.23
N SER A 349 -27.21 12.70 7.12
CA SER A 349 -28.02 11.73 7.87
C SER A 349 -28.57 12.34 9.17
N THR A 350 -29.71 11.84 9.62
CA THR A 350 -30.39 12.34 10.83
C THR A 350 -30.20 11.40 12.02
N PHE A 351 -29.83 11.96 13.16
CA PHE A 351 -29.58 11.22 14.41
C PHE A 351 -30.43 11.83 15.52
N SER A 352 -31.39 11.07 16.03
CA SER A 352 -32.25 11.45 17.15
C SER A 352 -31.98 10.52 18.32
N ILE A 353 -31.36 11.05 19.38
CA ILE A 353 -31.01 10.27 20.57
C ILE A 353 -31.72 10.88 21.79
N SER A 354 -32.38 10.04 22.58
CA SER A 354 -33.05 10.44 23.82
C SER A 354 -32.67 9.56 25.00
N TYR A 355 -32.96 10.04 26.21
CA TYR A 355 -32.89 9.21 27.42
C TYR A 355 -34.19 8.41 27.63
N PRO A 356 -34.12 7.27 28.34
CA PRO A 356 -35.28 6.45 28.69
C PRO A 356 -36.19 7.11 29.74
#